data_AF-A0A8T4LI99-F1
#
_entry.id   AF-A0A8T4LI99-F1
#
_cell.length_a   1.000
_cell.length_b   1.000
_cell.length_c   1.000
_cell.angle_alpha   90.00
_cell.angle_beta   90.00
_cell.angle_gamma   90.00
#
_symmetry.space_group_name_H-M   'P 1'
#
loop_
_entity.id
_entity.type
_entity.pdbx_description
1 polymer ?
#
loop_
_entity_poly.entity_id
_entity_poly.type
_entity_poly.pdbx_seq_one_letter_code
_entity_poly.pdbx_strand_id
1 'polypeptide(L)' 'MKNVSLKLERNFLEAIEKVMKKHNYMTKTEFIREAIREKIRKLEEKEIIEDKDMLNQIIESERNIKKRKIKELRY' A
#
# COMPACT_ATOMS: atom_id res chain seq x y z
N MET A 1 18.75 -15.90 6.27
CA MET A 1 17.42 -15.68 6.88
C MET A 1 17.63 -15.31 8.35
N LYS A 2 16.81 -14.42 8.92
CA LYS A 2 16.80 -14.15 10.36
C LYS A 2 15.52 -14.74 10.96
N ASN A 3 15.61 -15.25 12.20
CA ASN A 3 14.46 -15.82 12.89
C ASN A 3 13.77 -14.75 13.73
N VAL A 4 12.44 -14.78 13.74
CA VAL A 4 11.58 -13.94 14.58
C VAL A 4 10.57 -14.86 15.26
N SER A 5 10.33 -14.65 16.54
CA SER A 5 9.30 -15.35 17.30
C SER A 5 8.12 -14.40 17.56
N LEU A 6 6.90 -14.88 17.36
CA LEU A 6 5.67 -14.10 17.52
C LEU A 6 4.72 -14.85 18.44
N LYS A 7 4.05 -14.12 19.33
CA LYS A 7 2.90 -14.63 20.08
C LYS A 7 1.63 -14.14 19.38
N LEU A 8 0.72 -15.07 19.10
CA LEU A 8 -0.54 -14.81 18.43
C LEU A 8 -1.68 -15.40 19.24
N GLU A 9 -2.86 -14.81 19.14
CA GLU A 9 -4.06 -15.38 19.72
C GLU A 9 -4.38 -16.74 19.09
N ARG A 10 -4.93 -17.66 19.90
CA ARG A 10 -5.16 -19.05 19.48
C ARG A 10 -6.17 -19.17 18.33
N ASN A 11 -7.30 -18.49 18.46
CA ASN A 11 -8.33 -18.35 17.43
C ASN A 11 -7.75 -17.82 16.10
N PHE A 12 -6.83 -16.87 16.16
CA PHE A 12 -6.17 -16.33 14.98
C PHE A 12 -5.24 -17.36 14.33
N LEU A 13 -4.48 -18.11 15.14
CA LEU A 13 -3.65 -19.21 14.64
C LEU A 13 -4.48 -20.28 13.93
N GLU A 14 -5.64 -20.63 14.50
CA GLU A 14 -6.57 -21.59 13.90
C GLU A 14 -7.16 -21.08 12.56
N ALA A 15 -7.44 -19.78 12.48
CA ALA A 15 -7.87 -19.15 11.22
C ALA A 15 -6.77 -19.22 10.16
N ILE A 16 -5.51 -18.93 10.52
CA ILE A 16 -4.35 -19.08 9.63
C ILE A 16 -4.27 -20.51 9.10
N GLU A 17 -4.37 -21.53 9.97
CA GLU A 17 -4.26 -22.93 9.55
C GLU A 17 -5.38 -23.36 8.60
N LYS A 18 -6.62 -22.88 8.80
CA LYS A 18 -7.73 -23.14 7.89
C LYS A 18 -7.47 -22.56 6.50
N VAL A 19 -6.99 -21.31 6.44
CA VAL A 19 -6.65 -20.65 5.16
C VAL A 19 -5.47 -21.35 4.50
N MET A 20 -4.44 -21.69 5.25
CA MET A 20 -3.28 -22.43 4.73
C MET A 20 -3.70 -23.73 4.04
N LYS A 21 -4.54 -24.55 4.70
CA LYS A 21 -5.05 -25.79 4.11
C LYS A 21 -5.86 -25.55 2.83
N LYS A 22 -6.71 -24.53 2.83
CA LYS A 22 -7.54 -24.17 1.68
C LYS A 22 -6.71 -23.74 0.45
N HIS A 23 -5.57 -23.09 0.68
CA HIS A 23 -4.71 -22.56 -0.35
C HIS A 23 -3.42 -23.38 -0.56
N ASN A 24 -3.37 -24.62 -0.03
CA ASN A 24 -2.27 -25.56 -0.18
C ASN A 24 -0.89 -25.07 0.29
N TYR A 25 -0.85 -24.22 1.32
CA TYR A 25 0.39 -23.81 1.94
C TYR A 25 0.99 -24.93 2.78
N MET A 26 2.28 -25.22 2.57
CA MET A 26 2.98 -26.28 3.28
C MET A 26 3.46 -25.85 4.66
N THR A 27 3.86 -24.58 4.84
CA THR A 27 4.42 -24.09 6.11
C THR A 27 3.87 -22.73 6.51
N LYS A 28 3.77 -22.49 7.84
CA LYS A 28 3.36 -21.19 8.39
C LYS A 28 4.33 -20.08 7.98
N THR A 29 5.62 -20.41 7.90
CA THR A 29 6.67 -19.46 7.50
C THR A 29 6.48 -18.98 6.07
N GLU A 30 6.14 -19.87 5.14
CA GLU A 30 5.85 -19.51 3.75
C GLU A 30 4.62 -18.60 3.68
N PHE A 31 3.51 -19.02 4.29
CA PHE A 31 2.26 -18.26 4.32
C PHE A 31 2.46 -16.85 4.89
N ILE A 32 3.08 -16.74 6.08
CA ILE A 32 3.31 -15.46 6.74
C ILE A 32 4.24 -14.57 5.90
N ARG A 33 5.28 -15.15 5.28
CA ARG A 33 6.22 -14.40 4.44
C ARG A 33 5.53 -13.82 3.21
N GLU A 34 4.68 -14.60 2.55
CA GLU A 34 3.95 -14.14 1.37
C GLU A 34 2.93 -13.07 1.74
N ALA A 35 2.13 -13.29 2.79
CA ALA A 35 1.15 -12.33 3.29
C ALA A 35 1.79 -10.98 3.66
N ILE A 36 2.96 -11.01 4.33
CA ILE A 36 3.70 -9.78 4.67
C ILE A 36 4.23 -9.09 3.41
N ARG A 37 4.80 -9.84 2.44
CA ARG A 37 5.28 -9.25 1.17
C ARG A 37 4.17 -8.59 0.38
N GLU A 38 3.02 -9.25 0.27
CA GLU A 38 1.85 -8.70 -0.40
C GLU A 38 1.38 -7.42 0.28
N LYS A 39 1.34 -7.42 1.63
CA LYS A 39 0.96 -6.23 2.39
C LYS A 39 1.94 -5.07 2.20
N ILE A 40 3.25 -5.33 2.19
CA ILE A 40 4.28 -4.31 1.94
C ILE A 40 4.10 -3.70 0.54
N ARG A 41 3.99 -4.53 -0.51
CA ARG A 41 3.77 -4.06 -1.88
C ARG A 41 2.52 -3.19 -2.01
N LYS A 42 1.42 -3.62 -1.40
CA LYS A 42 0.16 -2.86 -1.39
C LYS A 42 0.26 -1.52 -0.65
N LEU A 43 1.18 -1.38 0.31
CA LEU A 43 1.41 -0.10 1.00
C LEU A 43 2.28 0.81 0.13
N GLU A 44 3.36 0.28 -0.46
CA GLU A 44 4.23 1.01 -1.40
C GLU A 44 3.44 1.52 -2.61
N GLU A 45 2.56 0.69 -3.19
CA GLU A 45 1.71 1.08 -4.30
C GLU A 45 0.74 2.21 -3.93
N LYS A 46 0.21 2.19 -2.71
CA LYS A 46 -0.69 3.26 -2.23
C LYS A 46 0.04 4.58 -2.04
N GLU A 47 1.23 4.56 -1.44
CA GLU A 47 2.07 5.74 -1.28
C GLU A 47 2.39 6.37 -2.64
N ILE A 48 2.75 5.55 -3.64
CA ILE A 48 3.02 6.03 -5.01
C ILE A 48 1.79 6.69 -5.65
N ILE A 49 0.60 6.13 -5.44
CA ILE A 49 -0.65 6.70 -5.98
C ILE A 49 -0.96 8.03 -5.31
N GLU A 50 -0.87 8.09 -3.98
CA GLU A 50 -1.11 9.32 -3.20
C GLU A 50 -0.14 10.43 -3.61
N ASP A 51 1.14 10.11 -3.79
CA ASP A 51 2.15 11.05 -4.26
C ASP A 51 1.85 11.58 -5.66
N LYS A 52 1.43 10.71 -6.60
CA LYS A 52 1.05 11.11 -7.95
C LYS A 52 -0.17 12.02 -7.96
N ASP A 53 -1.17 11.71 -7.15
CA ASP A 53 -2.39 12.51 -7.05
C ASP A 53 -2.10 13.89 -6.46
N MET A 54 -1.25 13.96 -5.44
CA MET A 54 -0.75 15.24 -4.92
C MET A 54 -0.02 16.04 -5.99
N LEU A 55 0.87 15.40 -6.76
CA LEU A 55 1.63 16.07 -7.81
C LEU A 55 0.73 16.63 -8.93
N ASN A 56 -0.30 15.87 -9.31
CA ASN A 56 -1.29 16.30 -10.29
C ASN A 56 -2.09 17.51 -9.79
N GLN A 57 -2.52 17.52 -8.53
CA GLN A 57 -3.21 18.65 -7.92
C GLN A 57 -2.34 19.91 -7.89
N ILE A 58 -1.04 19.78 -7.58
CA ILE A 58 -0.09 20.89 -7.62
C ILE A 58 0.02 21.45 -9.04
N ILE A 59 0.22 20.59 -10.05
CA ILE A 59 0.32 21.01 -11.46
C ILE A 59 -0.96 21.74 -11.91
N GLU A 60 -2.14 21.24 -11.56
CA GLU A 60 -3.41 21.89 -11.88
C GLU A 60 -3.54 23.26 -11.21
N SER A 61 -3.15 23.37 -9.94
CA SER A 61 -3.16 24.63 -9.20
C SER A 61 -2.26 25.68 -9.87
N GLU A 62 -1.04 25.30 -10.29
CA GLU A 62 -0.11 26.19 -10.97
C GLU A 62 -0.63 26.65 -12.34
N ARG A 63 -1.22 25.72 -13.11
CA ARG A 63 -1.84 26.05 -14.41
C ARG A 63 -2.98 27.05 -14.24
N ASN A 64 -3.81 26.87 -13.21
CA ASN A 64 -4.92 27.78 -12.93
C ASN A 64 -4.42 29.17 -12.48
N ILE A 65 -3.37 29.26 -11.67
CA ILE A 65 -2.74 30.53 -11.27
C ILE A 65 -2.17 31.27 -12.49
N LYS A 66 -1.45 30.56 -13.39
CA LYS A 66 -0.90 31.17 -14.61
C LYS A 66 -2.01 31.72 -15.52
N LYS A 67 -3.11 30.97 -15.71
CA LYS A 67 -4.26 31.44 -16.50
C LYS A 67 -4.91 32.69 -15.92
N ARG A 68 -5.04 32.79 -14.59
CA ARG A 68 -5.59 33.99 -13.92
C ARG A 68 -4.69 35.22 -14.11
N LYS A 69 -3.38 35.09 -13.90
CA LYS A 69 -2.41 36.19 -14.11
C LYS A 69 -2.41 36.73 -15.55
N ILE A 70 -2.48 35.86 -16.55
CA ILE A 70 -2.55 36.29 -17.97
C ILE A 70 -3.84 37.08 -18.26
N LYS A 71 -4.94 36.73 -17.58
CA LYS A 71 -6.22 37.42 -17.73
C LYS A 71 -6.19 38.81 -17.08
N GLU A 72 -5.51 38.97 -15.94
CA GLU A 72 -5.32 40.26 -15.26
C GLU A 72 -4.41 41.23 -16.03
N LEU A 73 -3.38 40.73 -16.72
CA LEU A 73 -2.46 41.55 -17.53
C LEU A 73 -3.06 42.07 -18.86
N ARG A 74 -4.26 41.60 -19.23
CA ARG A 74 -4.95 41.97 -20.49
C ARG A 74 -6.00 43.08 -20.32
N TYR A 75 -6.15 43.64 -19.12
CA TYR A 75 -7.06 44.76 -18.83
C TYR A 75 -6.27 46.03 -18.54
#